data_AF-A0A960QUN2-F1
#
_entry.id   AF-A0A960QUN2-F1
#
_cell.length_a   1.000
_cell.length_b   1.000
_cell.length_c   1.000
_cell.angle_alpha   90.00
_cell.angle_beta   90.00
_cell.angle_gamma   90.00
#
_symmetry.space_group_name_H-M   'P 1'
#
loop_
_entity.id
_entity.type
_entity.pdbx_description
1 polymer ?
#
loop_
_entity_poly.entity_id
_entity_poly.type
_entity_poly.pdbx_seq_one_letter_code
_entity_poly.pdbx_strand_id
1 'polypeptide(L)'
;MRRPRRTGAQQSTPGILLGLVIVVGSLGDDARAQTAPTSPPGLRTEITEQKELIANSDEDTFQRSREASPVRIEPDYGIVPANHLKFYLTFAQPMERGDVFRFLRLVRIDPDGKEIAEVPDPFREVELWDETFTRMTLWFHPGRQKPGVNLNVEIGPILEAGHRYRLLLSGQWRTETGHPLADHPIAFEFDAQAPDNQVPDPSHWHLQAQPGTVTLHADDLLDPVSLRTSLTVTTADGGRSFPIDRFVISARPTSERPFLSTSIRLLLAGKAWPPGRYRLVLQPKLEDLAGNSLARPFNLDLEARPHFKERTEPVKLPFEVPAAD
;
A
#
# COMPACT_ATOMS: atom_id res chain seq x y z
N MET A 1 55.78 16.53 -35.71
CA MET A 1 56.32 17.78 -35.11
C MET A 1 55.77 17.95 -33.70
N ARG A 2 56.69 18.10 -32.73
CA ARG A 2 56.60 18.72 -31.38
C ARG A 2 55.30 18.62 -30.54
N ARG A 3 55.41 17.95 -29.38
CA ARG A 3 54.69 18.29 -28.14
C ARG A 3 55.22 19.59 -27.52
N PRO A 4 54.49 20.20 -26.57
CA PRO A 4 55.00 20.17 -25.20
C PRO A 4 53.95 19.89 -24.11
N ARG A 5 54.50 19.51 -22.94
CA ARG A 5 53.89 19.17 -21.64
C ARG A 5 53.37 20.39 -20.85
N ARG A 6 52.38 20.16 -19.98
CA ARG A 6 52.27 20.63 -18.57
C ARG A 6 51.31 19.63 -17.87
N THR A 7 51.70 18.71 -16.97
CA THR A 7 52.12 18.81 -15.54
C THR A 7 51.29 19.73 -14.67
N GLY A 8 50.51 19.13 -13.77
CA GLY A 8 49.80 19.77 -12.66
C GLY A 8 49.22 18.75 -11.68
N ALA A 9 50.03 18.39 -10.69
CA ALA A 9 49.73 17.84 -9.35
C ALA A 9 48.52 16.90 -9.15
N GLN A 10 48.86 15.63 -8.87
CA GLN A 10 48.02 14.63 -8.21
C GLN A 10 48.15 14.85 -6.69
N GLN A 11 47.05 15.21 -6.02
CA GLN A 11 46.94 15.14 -4.56
C GLN A 11 45.97 14.01 -4.20
N SER A 12 46.47 13.15 -3.33
CA SER A 12 45.85 11.97 -2.74
C SER A 12 45.27 12.30 -1.37
N THR A 13 44.00 11.96 -1.12
CA THR A 13 43.44 11.65 0.22
C THR A 13 42.10 10.91 0.06
N PRO A 14 41.64 10.15 1.07
CA PRO A 14 41.40 8.72 0.93
C PRO A 14 39.92 8.36 0.79
N GLY A 15 39.67 7.21 0.15
CA GLY A 15 38.38 6.56 0.12
C GLY A 15 37.99 5.99 1.48
N ILE A 16 36.73 6.19 1.84
CA ILE A 16 36.06 5.39 2.88
C ILE A 16 35.12 4.46 2.13
N LEU A 17 35.61 3.24 1.92
CA LEU A 17 34.81 2.09 1.51
C LEU A 17 34.29 1.46 2.81
N LEU A 18 33.05 1.77 3.19
CA LEU A 18 32.36 1.03 4.25
C LEU A 18 31.88 -0.31 3.67
N GLY A 19 32.81 -1.27 3.63
CA GLY A 19 32.48 -2.68 3.45
C GLY A 19 31.91 -3.22 4.75
N LEU A 20 30.60 -3.49 4.76
CA LEU A 20 29.97 -4.23 5.85
C LEU A 20 30.30 -5.72 5.66
N VAL A 21 31.31 -6.20 6.38
CA VAL A 21 31.58 -7.64 6.51
C VAL A 21 30.62 -8.20 7.56
N ILE A 22 29.61 -8.94 7.12
CA ILE A 22 28.78 -9.75 8.01
C ILE A 22 29.52 -11.07 8.25
N VAL A 23 30.15 -11.20 9.42
CA VAL A 23 30.65 -12.50 9.92
C VAL A 23 29.46 -13.25 10.49
N VAL A 24 28.93 -14.22 9.72
CA VAL A 24 27.99 -15.21 10.26
C VAL A 24 28.82 -16.29 10.94
N GLY A 25 29.01 -16.15 12.26
CA GLY A 25 29.58 -17.19 13.09
C GLY A 25 28.57 -18.31 13.30
N SER A 26 28.86 -19.49 12.76
CA SER A 26 28.19 -20.75 13.12
C SER A 26 28.56 -21.11 14.57
N LEU A 27 27.57 -21.24 15.44
CA LEU A 27 27.74 -21.80 16.78
C LEU A 27 27.16 -23.21 16.78
N GLY A 28 28.06 -24.19 16.82
CA GLY A 28 27.75 -25.58 17.17
C GLY A 28 27.50 -25.72 18.67
N ASP A 29 26.67 -26.71 19.00
CA ASP A 29 26.37 -27.16 20.35
C ASP A 29 27.64 -27.52 21.14
N ASP A 30 27.81 -26.92 22.32
CA ASP A 30 28.26 -27.66 23.51
C ASP A 30 28.03 -26.85 24.79
N ALA A 31 27.48 -27.52 25.79
CA ALA A 31 26.99 -26.97 27.04
C ALA A 31 28.11 -26.54 28.01
N ARG A 32 27.91 -25.41 28.70
CA ARG A 32 28.21 -25.24 30.14
C ARG A 32 27.59 -23.96 30.70
N ALA A 33 26.90 -24.10 31.84
CA ALA A 33 26.31 -23.01 32.59
C ALA A 33 27.36 -21.97 32.98
N GLN A 34 27.22 -20.75 32.44
CA GLN A 34 27.81 -19.53 32.96
C GLN A 34 26.75 -18.45 33.01
N THR A 35 26.67 -17.80 34.15
CA THR A 35 25.73 -16.73 34.50
C THR A 35 25.74 -15.62 33.45
N ALA A 36 24.57 -15.29 32.90
CA ALA A 36 24.40 -14.19 31.96
C ALA A 36 24.81 -12.85 32.59
N PRO A 37 25.57 -11.98 31.91
CA PRO A 37 25.73 -10.61 32.36
C PRO A 37 24.40 -9.89 32.14
N THR A 38 23.84 -9.35 33.22
CA THR A 38 22.71 -8.43 33.17
C THR A 38 23.06 -7.24 32.30
N SER A 39 22.41 -7.10 31.13
CA SER A 39 22.51 -5.88 30.33
C SER A 39 22.05 -4.67 31.16
N PRO A 40 22.75 -3.53 31.10
CA PRO A 40 22.29 -2.31 31.78
C PRO A 40 20.90 -1.91 31.26
N PRO A 41 20.01 -1.35 32.10
CA PRO A 41 18.64 -0.99 31.71
C PRO A 41 18.51 0.03 30.56
N GLY A 42 19.62 0.64 30.10
CA GLY A 42 19.62 1.63 29.01
C GLY A 42 19.87 1.09 27.60
N LEU A 43 20.54 -0.07 27.46
CA LEU A 43 20.98 -0.56 26.13
C LEU A 43 19.86 -1.17 25.28
N ARG A 44 18.79 -1.68 25.91
CA ARG A 44 17.62 -2.18 25.16
C ARG A 44 16.76 -1.04 24.62
N THR A 45 16.68 0.07 25.34
CA THR A 45 15.90 1.25 24.97
C THR A 45 16.55 1.96 23.78
N GLU A 46 17.87 2.18 23.83
CA GLU A 46 18.62 2.81 22.73
C GLU A 46 18.56 2.01 21.41
N ILE A 47 18.63 0.67 21.48
CA ILE A 47 18.50 -0.18 20.28
C ILE A 47 17.08 -0.14 19.70
N THR A 48 16.07 0.05 20.54
CA THR A 48 14.66 0.12 20.11
C THR A 48 14.36 1.48 19.50
N GLU A 49 14.81 2.57 20.14
CA GLU A 49 14.68 3.93 19.62
C GLU A 49 15.46 4.12 18.31
N GLN A 50 16.66 3.57 18.19
CA GLN A 50 17.42 3.64 16.93
C GLN A 50 16.75 2.82 15.81
N LYS A 51 16.12 1.67 16.12
CA LYS A 51 15.35 0.90 15.13
C LYS A 51 14.07 1.63 14.69
N GLU A 52 13.34 2.26 15.61
CA GLU A 52 12.17 3.08 15.27
C GLU A 52 12.56 4.35 14.49
N LEU A 53 13.68 4.99 14.82
CA LEU A 53 14.16 6.18 14.12
C LEU A 53 14.60 5.85 12.69
N ILE A 54 15.29 4.70 12.48
CA ILE A 54 15.68 4.21 11.15
C ILE A 54 14.44 3.82 10.34
N ALA A 55 13.48 3.11 10.94
CA ALA A 55 12.23 2.73 10.26
C ALA A 55 11.38 3.95 9.85
N ASN A 56 11.32 4.98 10.72
CA ASN A 56 10.65 6.24 10.43
C ASN A 56 11.39 7.05 9.35
N SER A 57 12.72 7.08 9.37
CA SER A 57 13.49 7.76 8.32
C SER A 57 13.40 7.05 6.97
N ASP A 58 13.34 5.71 6.96
CA ASP A 58 13.16 4.94 5.74
C ASP A 58 11.76 5.14 5.14
N GLU A 59 10.70 5.18 5.97
CA GLU A 59 9.34 5.49 5.48
C GLU A 59 9.24 6.91 4.91
N ASP A 60 9.81 7.91 5.58
CA ASP A 60 9.74 9.32 5.14
C ASP A 60 10.59 9.57 3.88
N THR A 61 11.73 8.88 3.74
CA THR A 61 12.60 8.95 2.55
C THR A 61 11.98 8.19 1.37
N PHE A 62 11.35 7.05 1.61
CA PHE A 62 10.65 6.25 0.60
C PHE A 62 9.39 6.97 0.08
N GLN A 63 8.67 7.69 0.94
CA GLN A 63 7.56 8.56 0.53
C GLN A 63 8.03 9.76 -0.30
N ARG A 64 9.14 10.42 0.06
CA ARG A 64 9.70 11.53 -0.75
C ARG A 64 10.19 11.09 -2.13
N SER A 65 10.75 9.88 -2.27
CA SER A 65 11.09 9.35 -3.59
C SER A 65 9.86 9.00 -4.44
N ARG A 66 8.74 8.65 -3.81
CA ARG A 66 7.45 8.36 -4.49
C ARG A 66 6.69 9.63 -4.92
N GLU A 67 6.91 10.77 -4.25
CA GLU A 67 6.33 12.09 -4.61
C GLU A 67 6.94 12.69 -5.91
N ALA A 68 8.03 12.13 -6.44
CA ALA A 68 8.64 12.59 -7.69
C ALA A 68 8.01 11.99 -8.97
N SER A 69 7.14 10.98 -8.85
CA SER A 69 6.44 10.40 -9.99
C SER A 69 5.31 11.32 -10.46
N PRO A 70 5.15 11.57 -11.78
CA PRO A 70 4.08 12.42 -12.30
C PRO A 70 2.67 11.83 -12.11
N VAL A 71 2.60 10.55 -11.75
CA VAL A 71 1.38 9.81 -11.39
C VAL A 71 1.64 8.96 -10.16
N ARG A 72 0.68 8.96 -9.24
CA ARG A 72 0.62 8.07 -8.09
C ARG A 72 -0.43 7.00 -8.35
N ILE A 73 -0.05 5.74 -8.20
CA ILE A 73 -0.91 4.58 -8.43
C ILE A 73 -1.23 3.96 -7.09
N GLU A 74 -2.51 3.67 -6.84
CA GLU A 74 -2.97 3.01 -5.63
C GLU A 74 -3.93 1.86 -5.92
N PRO A 75 -3.95 0.80 -5.08
CA PRO A 75 -3.08 0.58 -3.92
C PRO A 75 -1.62 0.33 -4.34
N ASP A 76 -0.68 0.80 -3.53
CA ASP A 76 0.77 0.60 -3.72
C ASP A 76 1.32 -0.34 -2.62
N TYR A 77 0.70 -1.52 -2.53
CA TYR A 77 1.08 -2.56 -1.57
C TYR A 77 2.10 -3.55 -2.14
N GLY A 78 2.38 -3.47 -3.45
CA GLY A 78 3.19 -4.43 -4.20
C GLY A 78 2.51 -5.78 -4.44
N ILE A 79 1.32 -5.98 -3.88
CA ILE A 79 0.57 -7.24 -3.92
C ILE A 79 -0.93 -6.94 -3.92
N VAL A 80 -1.71 -7.77 -4.60
CA VAL A 80 -3.17 -7.67 -4.65
C VAL A 80 -3.80 -9.08 -4.70
N PRO A 81 -5.04 -9.28 -4.25
CA PRO A 81 -5.73 -10.55 -4.47
C PRO A 81 -6.01 -10.77 -5.96
N ALA A 82 -6.08 -12.01 -6.43
CA ALA A 82 -6.35 -12.31 -7.85
C ALA A 82 -7.70 -11.75 -8.35
N ASN A 83 -8.66 -11.52 -7.45
CA ASN A 83 -9.94 -10.86 -7.73
C ASN A 83 -9.94 -9.37 -7.35
N HIS A 84 -8.77 -8.72 -7.35
CA HIS A 84 -8.67 -7.27 -7.17
C HIS A 84 -9.55 -6.55 -8.20
N LEU A 85 -10.11 -5.40 -7.81
CA LEU A 85 -11.13 -4.74 -8.63
C LEU A 85 -10.65 -3.50 -9.39
N LYS A 86 -9.79 -2.67 -8.77
CA LYS A 86 -9.54 -1.31 -9.28
C LYS A 86 -8.24 -0.70 -8.76
N PHE A 87 -7.59 0.06 -9.62
CA PHE A 87 -6.54 1.00 -9.26
C PHE A 87 -7.05 2.44 -9.30
N TYR A 88 -6.39 3.33 -8.57
CA TYR A 88 -6.55 4.78 -8.66
C TYR A 88 -5.28 5.39 -9.22
N LEU A 89 -5.41 6.17 -10.31
CA LEU A 89 -4.32 6.93 -10.91
C LEU A 89 -4.51 8.39 -10.53
N THR A 90 -3.66 8.93 -9.66
CA THR A 90 -3.70 10.34 -9.24
C THR A 90 -2.56 11.11 -9.90
N PHE A 91 -2.90 12.13 -10.67
CA PHE A 91 -1.99 12.97 -11.43
C PHE A 91 -1.82 14.34 -10.76
N ALA A 92 -0.69 15.01 -11.02
CA ALA A 92 -0.44 16.35 -10.51
C ALA A 92 -1.30 17.44 -11.19
N GLN A 93 -1.87 17.15 -12.35
CA GLN A 93 -2.65 18.07 -13.18
C GLN A 93 -3.80 17.34 -13.89
N PRO A 94 -4.85 18.06 -14.32
CA PRO A 94 -5.91 17.49 -15.13
C PRO A 94 -5.38 16.80 -16.39
N MET A 95 -5.87 15.60 -16.70
CA MET A 95 -5.42 14.78 -17.84
C MET A 95 -6.34 14.88 -19.05
N GLU A 96 -5.77 14.68 -20.24
CA GLU A 96 -6.57 14.54 -21.47
C GLU A 96 -7.50 13.33 -21.37
N ARG A 97 -8.69 13.50 -21.94
CA ARG A 97 -9.81 12.56 -21.89
C ARG A 97 -10.15 12.07 -23.29
N GLY A 98 -10.85 10.96 -23.36
CA GLY A 98 -11.28 10.34 -24.61
C GLY A 98 -10.30 9.26 -25.05
N ASP A 99 -10.76 8.01 -24.94
CA ASP A 99 -10.02 6.82 -25.35
C ASP A 99 -8.68 6.69 -24.58
N VAL A 100 -8.75 6.86 -23.26
CA VAL A 100 -7.58 6.81 -22.37
C VAL A 100 -6.99 5.40 -22.24
N PHE A 101 -7.76 4.35 -22.53
CA PHE A 101 -7.34 2.96 -22.36
C PHE A 101 -6.22 2.56 -23.32
N ARG A 102 -6.08 3.23 -24.48
CA ARG A 102 -4.94 3.04 -25.38
C ARG A 102 -3.59 3.36 -24.75
N PHE A 103 -3.57 4.14 -23.67
CA PHE A 103 -2.35 4.49 -22.94
C PHE A 103 -2.03 3.49 -21.83
N LEU A 104 -2.86 2.47 -21.64
CA LEU A 104 -2.74 1.52 -20.55
C LEU A 104 -2.52 0.11 -21.10
N ARG A 105 -1.56 -0.60 -20.53
CA ARG A 105 -1.35 -2.03 -20.78
C ARG A 105 -1.18 -2.77 -19.47
N LEU A 106 -1.64 -4.02 -19.44
CA LEU A 106 -1.35 -4.94 -18.35
C LEU A 106 -0.61 -6.14 -18.93
N VAL A 107 0.56 -6.44 -18.38
CA VAL A 107 1.38 -7.56 -18.84
C VAL A 107 1.75 -8.45 -17.66
N ARG A 108 1.82 -9.76 -17.89
CA ARG A 108 2.46 -10.71 -16.98
C ARG A 108 3.96 -10.68 -17.22
N ILE A 109 4.74 -10.69 -16.15
CA ILE A 109 6.20 -10.69 -16.19
C ILE A 109 6.80 -11.90 -15.48
N ASP A 110 8.02 -12.29 -15.88
CA ASP A 110 8.81 -13.31 -15.21
C ASP A 110 9.62 -12.73 -14.02
N PRO A 111 10.30 -13.56 -13.22
CA PRO A 111 11.14 -13.08 -12.12
C PRO A 111 12.30 -12.16 -12.54
N ASP A 112 12.73 -12.20 -13.80
CA ASP A 112 13.75 -11.32 -14.37
C ASP A 112 13.16 -10.00 -14.91
N GLY A 113 11.84 -9.82 -14.82
CA GLY A 113 11.11 -8.62 -15.24
C GLY A 113 10.78 -8.58 -16.74
N LYS A 114 10.97 -9.67 -17.47
CA LYS A 114 10.63 -9.77 -18.90
C LYS A 114 9.13 -10.00 -19.08
N GLU A 115 8.54 -9.32 -20.05
CA GLU A 115 7.14 -9.56 -20.44
C GLU A 115 6.98 -10.99 -20.98
N ILE A 116 6.08 -11.74 -20.36
CA ILE A 116 5.70 -13.10 -20.76
C ILE A 116 4.51 -13.03 -21.73
N ALA A 117 3.47 -12.28 -21.34
CA ALA A 117 2.21 -12.19 -22.07
C ALA A 117 1.49 -10.89 -21.74
N GLU A 118 0.75 -10.36 -22.72
CA GLU A 118 -0.20 -9.28 -22.51
C GLU A 118 -1.53 -9.84 -21.98
N VAL A 119 -2.12 -9.17 -21.00
CA VAL A 119 -3.45 -9.52 -20.52
C VAL A 119 -4.45 -8.85 -21.46
N PRO A 120 -5.22 -9.62 -22.26
CA PRO A 120 -6.16 -9.05 -23.22
C PRO A 120 -7.31 -8.36 -22.47
N ASP A 121 -7.82 -7.25 -23.00
CA ASP A 121 -8.99 -6.50 -22.50
C ASP A 121 -9.16 -6.49 -20.96
N PRO A 122 -8.14 -6.00 -20.22
CA PRO A 122 -8.11 -6.17 -18.77
C PRO A 122 -9.03 -5.18 -18.05
N PHE A 123 -9.39 -4.07 -18.69
CA PHE A 123 -10.08 -2.95 -18.06
C PHE A 123 -11.53 -2.83 -18.51
N ARG A 124 -12.35 -2.20 -17.67
CA ARG A 124 -13.64 -1.68 -18.09
C ARG A 124 -13.43 -0.38 -18.86
N GLU A 125 -13.81 -0.33 -20.13
CA GLU A 125 -13.64 0.83 -21.01
C GLU A 125 -14.64 1.97 -20.73
N VAL A 126 -14.69 2.45 -19.48
CA VAL A 126 -15.46 3.62 -19.06
C VAL A 126 -14.55 4.52 -18.25
N GLU A 127 -14.38 5.76 -18.69
CA GLU A 127 -13.58 6.77 -17.99
C GLU A 127 -14.28 7.23 -16.71
N LEU A 128 -13.71 6.88 -15.55
CA LEU A 128 -14.25 7.22 -14.23
C LEU A 128 -13.33 8.21 -13.53
N TRP A 129 -13.46 9.48 -13.90
CA TRP A 129 -12.72 10.59 -13.34
C TRP A 129 -13.40 11.20 -12.11
N ASP A 130 -12.59 11.82 -11.24
CA ASP A 130 -13.09 12.83 -10.32
C ASP A 130 -13.42 14.15 -11.05
N GLU A 131 -14.07 15.08 -10.34
CA GLU A 131 -14.53 16.35 -10.90
C GLU A 131 -13.39 17.24 -11.41
N THR A 132 -12.18 17.04 -10.87
CA THR A 132 -10.97 17.80 -11.23
C THR A 132 -10.16 17.14 -12.35
N PHE A 133 -10.56 15.96 -12.83
CA PHE A 133 -9.82 15.16 -13.82
C PHE A 133 -8.37 14.86 -13.41
N THR A 134 -8.10 14.85 -12.11
CA THR A 134 -6.79 14.57 -11.52
C THR A 134 -6.72 13.17 -10.93
N ARG A 135 -7.84 12.47 -10.77
CA ARG A 135 -7.88 11.09 -10.32
C ARG A 135 -8.81 10.25 -11.17
N MET A 136 -8.26 9.22 -11.80
CA MET A 136 -9.04 8.20 -12.51
C MET A 136 -9.16 6.93 -11.68
N THR A 137 -10.36 6.35 -11.61
CA THR A 137 -10.57 4.99 -11.10
C THR A 137 -10.51 4.01 -12.26
N LEU A 138 -9.42 3.24 -12.33
CA LEU A 138 -9.20 2.22 -13.35
C LEU A 138 -9.74 0.88 -12.86
N TRP A 139 -10.94 0.51 -13.32
CA TRP A 139 -11.51 -0.79 -13.01
C TRP A 139 -10.98 -1.88 -13.92
N PHE A 140 -10.66 -3.02 -13.32
CA PHE A 140 -10.60 -4.25 -14.09
C PHE A 140 -11.98 -4.64 -14.63
N HIS A 141 -11.98 -5.39 -15.73
CA HIS A 141 -13.20 -5.76 -16.42
C HIS A 141 -14.12 -6.59 -15.48
N PRO A 142 -15.29 -6.07 -15.06
CA PRO A 142 -16.09 -6.69 -14.00
C PRO A 142 -16.62 -8.07 -14.38
N GLY A 143 -16.90 -8.29 -15.68
CA GLY A 143 -17.32 -9.59 -16.22
C GLY A 143 -16.28 -10.71 -16.12
N ARG A 144 -15.03 -10.38 -15.78
CA ARG A 144 -13.92 -11.33 -15.61
C ARG A 144 -13.49 -11.53 -14.15
N GLN A 145 -14.10 -10.78 -13.22
CA GLN A 145 -13.81 -10.84 -11.77
C GLN A 145 -14.75 -11.77 -11.00
N LYS A 146 -15.94 -12.04 -11.55
CA LYS A 146 -16.89 -12.99 -10.96
C LYS A 146 -16.74 -14.36 -11.64
N PRO A 147 -16.45 -15.44 -10.87
CA PRO A 147 -16.49 -16.80 -11.40
C PRO A 147 -17.85 -17.13 -12.00
N GLY A 148 -17.89 -17.84 -13.14
CA GLY A 148 -19.13 -18.30 -13.76
C GLY A 148 -19.89 -17.26 -14.59
N VAL A 149 -19.35 -16.06 -14.79
CA VAL A 149 -19.84 -15.11 -15.80
C VAL A 149 -19.17 -15.39 -17.15
N ASN A 150 -19.92 -15.35 -18.25
CA ASN A 150 -19.49 -15.79 -19.60
C ASN A 150 -18.06 -15.37 -19.97
N LEU A 151 -17.67 -14.11 -19.73
CA LEU A 151 -16.34 -13.61 -20.08
C LEU A 151 -15.19 -14.20 -19.25
N ASN A 152 -15.43 -14.53 -17.97
CA ASN A 152 -14.43 -15.24 -17.16
C ASN A 152 -14.21 -16.66 -17.68
N VAL A 153 -15.26 -17.31 -18.22
CA VAL A 153 -15.17 -18.65 -18.81
C VAL A 153 -14.49 -18.62 -20.19
N GLU A 154 -14.78 -17.60 -20.99
CA GLU A 154 -14.29 -17.48 -22.38
C GLU A 154 -12.84 -16.98 -22.47
N ILE A 155 -12.43 -16.03 -21.62
CA ILE A 155 -11.12 -15.34 -21.69
C ILE A 155 -10.25 -15.63 -20.46
N GLY A 156 -10.84 -16.12 -19.37
CA GLY A 156 -10.16 -16.33 -18.09
C GLY A 156 -10.18 -15.10 -17.18
N PRO A 157 -9.63 -15.22 -15.95
CA PRO A 157 -9.51 -14.10 -15.02
C PRO A 157 -8.55 -13.02 -15.55
N ILE A 158 -8.60 -11.82 -14.97
CA ILE A 158 -7.59 -10.77 -15.27
C ILE A 158 -6.24 -11.15 -14.67
N LEU A 159 -6.26 -11.55 -13.40
CA LEU A 159 -5.08 -11.92 -12.63
C LEU A 159 -5.19 -13.39 -12.21
N GLU A 160 -4.06 -14.09 -12.29
CA GLU A 160 -3.89 -15.45 -11.83
C GLU A 160 -2.99 -15.45 -10.60
N ALA A 161 -3.40 -16.17 -9.56
CA ALA A 161 -2.65 -16.25 -8.31
C ALA A 161 -1.25 -16.86 -8.54
N GLY A 162 -0.24 -16.30 -7.86
CA GLY A 162 1.16 -16.73 -7.98
C GLY A 162 1.89 -16.16 -9.20
N HIS A 163 1.31 -15.18 -9.89
CA HIS A 163 1.95 -14.50 -11.02
C HIS A 163 2.22 -13.03 -10.71
N ARG A 164 3.26 -12.50 -11.35
CA ARG A 164 3.67 -11.10 -11.26
C ARG A 164 3.21 -10.34 -12.49
N TYR A 165 2.73 -9.13 -12.27
CA TYR A 165 2.17 -8.27 -13.31
C TYR A 165 2.81 -6.90 -13.29
N ARG A 166 2.73 -6.22 -14.44
CA ARG A 166 3.12 -4.82 -14.61
C ARG A 166 1.98 -4.08 -15.31
N LEU A 167 1.45 -3.07 -14.63
CA LEU A 167 0.60 -2.04 -15.21
C LEU A 167 1.51 -0.97 -15.84
N LEU A 168 1.35 -0.76 -17.13
CA LEU A 168 2.13 0.18 -17.92
C LEU A 168 1.26 1.36 -18.32
N LEU A 169 1.72 2.58 -18.02
CA LEU A 169 1.12 3.83 -18.45
C LEU A 169 2.04 4.47 -19.49
N SER A 170 1.50 4.84 -20.64
CA SER A 170 2.25 5.58 -21.65
C SER A 170 2.62 6.97 -21.14
N GLY A 171 3.91 7.32 -21.20
CA GLY A 171 4.36 8.69 -20.91
C GLY A 171 3.81 9.72 -21.91
N GLN A 172 3.30 9.27 -23.05
CA GLN A 172 2.68 10.15 -24.05
C GLN A 172 1.23 10.51 -23.74
N TRP A 173 0.62 9.92 -22.70
CA TRP A 173 -0.69 10.38 -22.21
C TRP A 173 -0.55 11.81 -21.70
N ARG A 174 -1.30 12.75 -22.29
CA ARG A 174 -1.07 14.18 -22.03
C ARG A 174 -1.95 14.73 -20.92
N THR A 175 -1.51 15.83 -20.32
CA THR A 175 -2.36 16.73 -19.55
C THR A 175 -3.40 17.40 -20.45
N GLU A 176 -4.46 17.98 -19.88
CA GLU A 176 -5.42 18.80 -20.65
C GLU A 176 -4.75 20.00 -21.34
N THR A 177 -3.61 20.45 -20.82
CA THR A 177 -2.78 21.51 -21.42
C THR A 177 -1.84 21.01 -22.53
N GLY A 178 -1.84 19.71 -22.81
CA GLY A 178 -1.12 19.10 -23.93
C GLY A 178 0.31 18.66 -23.63
N HIS A 179 0.75 18.67 -22.37
CA HIS A 179 2.08 18.21 -21.98
C HIS A 179 2.09 16.70 -21.75
N PRO A 180 3.09 15.95 -22.25
CA PRO A 180 3.20 14.52 -21.97
C PRO A 180 3.42 14.26 -20.48
N LEU A 181 2.87 13.14 -19.98
CA LEU A 181 3.04 12.69 -18.59
C LEU A 181 4.51 12.42 -18.25
N ALA A 182 5.26 11.80 -19.17
CA ALA A 182 6.68 11.49 -19.01
C ALA A 182 7.36 11.20 -20.36
N ASP A 183 8.69 11.28 -20.40
CA ASP A 183 9.50 10.91 -21.58
C ASP A 183 9.54 9.39 -21.83
N HIS A 184 9.13 8.58 -20.84
CA HIS A 184 9.15 7.12 -20.88
C HIS A 184 7.87 6.54 -20.27
N PRO A 185 7.51 5.28 -20.58
CA PRO A 185 6.41 4.60 -19.92
C PRO A 185 6.65 4.46 -18.41
N ILE A 186 5.59 4.64 -17.64
CA ILE A 186 5.58 4.45 -16.19
C ILE A 186 5.12 3.03 -15.91
N ALA A 187 5.92 2.28 -15.16
CA ALA A 187 5.65 0.90 -14.81
C ALA A 187 5.27 0.79 -13.33
N PHE A 188 4.21 0.05 -13.06
CA PHE A 188 3.77 -0.29 -11.72
C PHE A 188 3.65 -1.80 -11.60
N GLU A 189 4.49 -2.40 -10.77
CA GLU A 189 4.57 -3.85 -10.61
C GLU A 189 3.89 -4.33 -9.33
N PHE A 190 3.25 -5.49 -9.41
CA PHE A 190 2.62 -6.12 -8.26
C PHE A 190 2.49 -7.64 -8.46
N ASP A 191 2.40 -8.37 -7.36
CA ASP A 191 2.15 -9.81 -7.35
C ASP A 191 0.67 -10.11 -7.06
N ALA A 192 0.07 -11.01 -7.83
CA ALA A 192 -1.28 -11.52 -7.58
C ALA A 192 -1.22 -12.68 -6.59
N GLN A 193 -1.91 -12.54 -5.46
CA GLN A 193 -2.08 -13.59 -4.45
C GLN A 193 -3.40 -14.34 -4.64
N ALA A 194 -3.69 -15.29 -3.76
CA ALA A 194 -4.98 -15.97 -3.75
C ALA A 194 -6.15 -14.97 -3.72
N PRO A 195 -7.28 -15.28 -4.39
CA PRO A 195 -8.45 -14.41 -4.36
C PRO A 195 -9.01 -14.28 -2.94
N ASP A 196 -9.50 -13.08 -2.60
CA ASP A 196 -10.10 -12.78 -1.31
C ASP A 196 -11.62 -12.66 -1.43
N ASN A 197 -12.33 -13.52 -0.70
CA ASN A 197 -13.79 -13.53 -0.64
C ASN A 197 -14.31 -13.37 0.80
N GLN A 198 -13.43 -13.03 1.74
CA GLN A 198 -13.80 -12.83 3.13
C GLN A 198 -14.20 -11.37 3.36
N VAL A 199 -15.14 -11.17 4.27
CA VAL A 199 -15.45 -9.82 4.76
C VAL A 199 -14.31 -9.40 5.68
N PRO A 200 -13.81 -8.15 5.57
CA PRO A 200 -12.81 -7.65 6.50
C PRO A 200 -13.32 -7.76 7.94
N ASP A 201 -12.44 -8.17 8.86
CA ASP A 201 -12.83 -8.46 10.25
C ASP A 201 -12.10 -7.55 11.25
N PRO A 202 -12.72 -6.41 11.63
CA PRO A 202 -12.15 -5.49 12.61
C PRO A 202 -11.92 -6.07 14.00
N SER A 203 -12.44 -7.27 14.32
CA SER A 203 -12.19 -7.88 15.63
C SER A 203 -10.72 -8.31 15.81
N HIS A 204 -10.00 -8.48 14.70
CA HIS A 204 -8.57 -8.81 14.70
C HIS A 204 -7.68 -7.56 14.54
N TRP A 205 -8.27 -6.39 14.33
CA TRP A 205 -7.51 -5.16 14.14
C TRP A 205 -7.13 -4.55 15.48
N HIS A 206 -5.94 -3.94 15.54
CA HIS A 206 -5.46 -3.28 16.75
C HIS A 206 -4.97 -1.87 16.48
N LEU A 207 -5.22 -0.97 17.43
CA LEU A 207 -4.76 0.40 17.42
C LEU A 207 -3.59 0.56 18.37
N GLN A 208 -2.41 0.83 17.81
CA GLN A 208 -1.24 1.23 18.57
C GLN A 208 -1.21 2.76 18.67
N ALA A 209 -1.35 3.28 19.89
CA ALA A 209 -1.31 4.70 20.17
C ALA A 209 -0.07 5.04 21.02
N GLN A 210 0.64 6.07 20.60
CA GLN A 210 1.78 6.68 21.28
C GLN A 210 1.53 8.19 21.39
N PRO A 211 2.27 8.93 22.24
CA PRO A 211 2.15 10.39 22.27
C PRO A 211 2.30 10.97 20.86
N GLY A 212 1.25 11.64 20.38
CA GLY A 212 1.25 12.28 19.08
C GLY A 212 1.02 11.39 17.85
N THR A 213 1.01 10.04 17.96
CA THR A 213 0.87 9.12 16.82
C THR A 213 -0.11 7.98 17.09
N VAL A 214 -0.92 7.63 16.09
CA VAL A 214 -1.82 6.47 16.12
C VAL A 214 -1.67 5.67 14.84
N THR A 215 -1.49 4.36 14.97
CA THR A 215 -1.38 3.42 13.86
C THR A 215 -2.44 2.32 14.02
N LEU A 216 -3.24 2.12 12.98
CA LEU A 216 -4.13 0.97 12.85
C LEU A 216 -3.37 -0.16 12.16
N HIS A 217 -3.34 -1.32 12.80
CA HIS A 217 -2.88 -2.58 12.23
C HIS A 217 -4.11 -3.40 11.85
N ALA A 218 -4.31 -3.59 10.54
CA ALA A 218 -5.42 -4.38 9.99
C ALA A 218 -4.87 -5.64 9.33
N ASP A 219 -5.56 -6.76 9.52
CA ASP A 219 -5.21 -8.06 8.91
C ASP A 219 -5.76 -8.21 7.48
N ASP A 220 -6.20 -7.10 6.88
CA ASP A 220 -6.85 -7.03 5.57
C ASP A 220 -6.16 -6.01 4.67
N LEU A 221 -6.13 -6.26 3.35
CA LEU A 221 -5.69 -5.28 2.36
C LEU A 221 -6.84 -4.33 2.04
N LEU A 222 -6.86 -3.16 2.69
CA LEU A 222 -7.97 -2.20 2.58
C LEU A 222 -7.87 -1.34 1.33
N ASP A 223 -9.00 -1.03 0.70
CA ASP A 223 -9.06 -0.08 -0.40
C ASP A 223 -8.77 1.35 0.10
N PRO A 224 -7.76 2.05 -0.43
CA PRO A 224 -7.27 3.29 0.16
C PRO A 224 -8.25 4.46 0.01
N VAL A 225 -9.11 4.47 -1.02
CA VAL A 225 -10.14 5.50 -1.19
C VAL A 225 -11.36 5.19 -0.32
N SER A 226 -11.77 3.93 -0.23
CA SER A 226 -12.81 3.47 0.69
C SER A 226 -12.43 3.79 2.14
N LEU A 227 -11.18 3.52 2.51
CA LEU A 227 -10.62 3.84 3.82
C LEU A 227 -10.68 5.33 4.11
N ARG A 228 -10.26 6.20 3.17
CA ARG A 228 -10.37 7.66 3.30
C ARG A 228 -11.79 8.20 3.49
N THR A 229 -12.79 7.50 2.96
CA THR A 229 -14.19 7.99 2.93
C THR A 229 -15.12 7.27 3.90
N SER A 230 -14.64 6.21 4.56
CA SER A 230 -15.42 5.32 5.42
C SER A 230 -14.85 5.22 6.83
N LEU A 231 -13.72 5.86 7.10
CA LEU A 231 -13.09 5.92 8.42
C LEU A 231 -13.16 7.35 8.95
N THR A 232 -13.67 7.49 10.17
CA THR A 232 -13.61 8.74 10.94
C THR A 232 -13.14 8.46 12.35
N VAL A 233 -12.68 9.49 13.06
CA VAL A 233 -12.37 9.38 14.50
C VAL A 233 -13.30 10.28 15.28
N THR A 234 -13.78 9.81 16.43
CA THR A 234 -14.55 10.62 17.37
C THR A 234 -13.94 10.62 18.76
N THR A 235 -14.25 11.63 19.56
CA THR A 235 -14.01 11.59 21.02
C THR A 235 -14.81 10.47 21.67
N ALA A 236 -14.39 10.00 22.85
CA ALA A 236 -15.07 8.94 23.58
C ALA A 236 -16.52 9.27 24.00
N ASP A 237 -16.95 10.53 23.99
CA ASP A 237 -18.34 10.94 24.18
C ASP A 237 -19.12 11.06 22.85
N GLY A 238 -18.44 10.94 21.70
CA GLY A 238 -18.99 11.14 20.37
C GLY A 238 -19.24 12.59 19.98
N GLY A 239 -18.90 13.56 20.84
CA GLY A 239 -19.22 14.98 20.66
C GLY A 239 -18.41 15.68 19.57
N ARG A 240 -17.22 15.17 19.23
CA ARG A 240 -16.37 15.72 18.16
C ARG A 240 -15.91 14.63 17.21
N SER A 241 -16.01 14.92 15.91
CA SER A 241 -15.48 14.08 14.83
C SER A 241 -14.24 14.73 14.22
N PHE A 242 -13.27 13.91 13.82
CA PHE A 242 -12.04 14.29 13.16
C PHE A 242 -11.95 13.53 11.83
N PRO A 243 -11.88 14.23 10.69
CA PRO A 243 -11.44 13.58 9.45
C PRO A 243 -9.97 13.18 9.60
N ILE A 244 -9.60 12.05 9.01
CA ILE A 244 -8.20 11.66 8.87
C ILE A 244 -7.74 12.13 7.50
N ASP A 245 -6.75 13.02 7.47
CA ASP A 245 -6.37 13.73 6.25
C ASP A 245 -5.35 12.97 5.41
N ARG A 246 -4.50 12.16 6.05
CA ARG A 246 -3.49 11.35 5.38
C ARG A 246 -3.37 9.99 6.05
N PHE A 247 -3.23 8.98 5.20
CA PHE A 247 -2.91 7.62 5.58
C PHE A 247 -1.55 7.29 4.99
N VAL A 248 -0.60 6.90 5.84
CA VAL A 248 0.61 6.22 5.38
C VAL A 248 0.31 4.75 5.49
N ILE A 249 0.25 4.08 4.34
CA ILE A 249 -0.14 2.69 4.24
C ILE A 249 1.09 1.88 3.83
N SER A 250 1.46 0.92 4.67
CA SER A 250 2.46 -0.08 4.33
C SER A 250 1.86 -1.47 4.45
N ALA A 251 2.12 -2.31 3.46
CA ALA A 251 1.85 -3.73 3.52
C ALA A 251 3.19 -4.44 3.67
N ARG A 252 3.32 -5.28 4.70
CA ARG A 252 4.49 -6.15 4.86
C ARG A 252 4.00 -7.58 5.06
N PRO A 253 4.66 -8.58 4.46
CA PRO A 253 4.53 -9.95 4.95
C PRO A 253 5.05 -9.97 6.40
N THR A 254 4.22 -10.37 7.35
CA THR A 254 4.68 -10.56 8.73
C THR A 254 5.19 -11.99 8.89
N SER A 255 6.25 -12.19 9.66
CA SER A 255 6.76 -13.53 9.96
C SER A 255 5.81 -14.36 10.84
N GLU A 256 4.82 -13.71 11.46
CA GLU A 256 3.89 -14.31 12.42
C GLU A 256 2.55 -14.72 11.79
N ARG A 257 2.20 -14.20 10.60
CA ARG A 257 1.01 -14.62 9.85
C ARG A 257 1.31 -14.71 8.35
N PRO A 258 0.84 -15.77 7.66
CA PRO A 258 0.99 -15.90 6.21
C PRO A 258 0.10 -14.93 5.42
N PHE A 259 -0.69 -14.10 6.09
CA PHE A 259 -1.57 -13.10 5.49
C PHE A 259 -0.95 -11.71 5.60
N LEU A 260 -1.20 -10.90 4.58
CA LEU A 260 -0.65 -9.57 4.46
C LEU A 260 -1.45 -8.60 5.33
N SER A 261 -0.77 -7.94 6.26
CA SER A 261 -1.37 -6.94 7.13
C SER A 261 -1.10 -5.53 6.60
N THR A 262 -2.08 -4.66 6.73
CA THR A 262 -1.96 -3.24 6.43
C THR A 262 -1.67 -2.46 7.70
N SER A 263 -0.55 -1.73 7.73
CA SER A 263 -0.25 -0.72 8.76
C SER A 263 -0.65 0.65 8.24
N ILE A 264 -1.50 1.36 9.01
CA ILE A 264 -2.15 2.59 8.59
C ILE A 264 -1.90 3.66 9.65
N ARG A 265 -0.96 4.56 9.38
CA ARG A 265 -0.73 5.71 10.27
C ARG A 265 -1.84 6.74 10.07
N LEU A 266 -2.54 7.07 11.15
CA LEU A 266 -3.63 8.05 11.17
C LEU A 266 -3.05 9.44 11.49
N LEU A 267 -3.19 10.39 10.56
CA LEU A 267 -2.67 11.75 10.73
C LEU A 267 -3.82 12.76 10.79
N LEU A 268 -3.81 13.62 11.82
CA LEU A 268 -4.75 14.73 11.99
C LEU A 268 -4.17 16.02 11.38
N ALA A 269 -4.41 16.35 10.12
CA ALA A 269 -4.00 17.61 9.47
C ALA A 269 -2.56 18.08 9.79
N GLY A 270 -1.59 17.16 9.86
CA GLY A 270 -0.20 17.50 10.23
C GLY A 270 0.02 17.87 11.70
N LYS A 271 -0.93 17.56 12.59
CA LYS A 271 -0.86 17.79 14.04
C LYS A 271 -0.67 16.47 14.79
N ALA A 272 0.06 16.55 15.90
CA ALA A 272 0.17 15.47 16.86
C ALA A 272 -1.22 15.16 17.47
N TRP A 273 -1.49 13.89 17.70
CA TRP A 273 -2.63 13.43 18.47
C TRP A 273 -2.59 14.00 19.91
N PRO A 274 -3.63 14.74 20.34
CA PRO A 274 -3.75 15.12 21.74
C PRO A 274 -3.95 13.89 22.63
N PRO A 275 -3.50 13.93 23.88
CA PRO A 275 -3.83 12.88 24.83
C PRO A 275 -5.34 12.83 25.06
N GLY A 276 -5.88 11.62 25.21
CA GLY A 276 -7.30 11.43 25.46
C GLY A 276 -7.84 10.13 24.92
N ARG A 277 -9.14 9.93 25.13
CA ARG A 277 -9.87 8.72 24.73
C ARG A 277 -10.69 8.99 23.48
N TYR A 278 -10.57 8.09 22.52
CA TYR A 278 -11.12 8.21 21.18
C TYR A 278 -11.83 6.93 20.74
N ARG A 279 -12.56 7.03 19.63
CA ARG A 279 -13.09 5.90 18.89
C ARG A 279 -12.78 6.05 17.41
N LEU A 280 -12.20 5.02 16.82
CA LEU A 280 -12.17 4.86 15.37
C LEU A 280 -13.54 4.33 14.92
N VAL A 281 -14.20 5.03 14.02
CA VAL A 281 -15.51 4.67 13.48
C VAL A 281 -15.35 4.22 12.04
N LEU A 282 -15.66 2.95 11.79
CA LEU A 282 -15.59 2.31 10.48
C LEU A 282 -17.01 2.12 9.94
N GLN A 283 -17.31 2.77 8.82
CA GLN A 283 -18.61 2.64 8.18
C GLN A 283 -18.76 1.26 7.53
N PRO A 284 -19.97 0.67 7.48
CA PRO A 284 -20.18 -0.65 6.88
C PRO A 284 -19.72 -0.78 5.42
N LYS A 285 -19.69 0.35 4.69
CA LYS A 285 -19.23 0.44 3.30
C LYS A 285 -17.70 0.44 3.13
N LEU A 286 -16.91 0.35 4.21
CA LEU A 286 -15.46 0.19 4.10
C LEU A 286 -15.15 -1.13 3.37
N GLU A 287 -14.36 -1.04 2.30
CA GLU A 287 -14.04 -2.14 1.37
C GLU A 287 -12.56 -2.55 1.46
N ASP A 288 -12.30 -3.83 1.18
CA ASP A 288 -10.98 -4.34 0.81
C ASP A 288 -10.69 -4.17 -0.70
N LEU A 289 -9.53 -4.66 -1.14
CA LEU A 289 -9.12 -4.63 -2.54
C LEU A 289 -9.95 -5.51 -3.50
N ALA A 290 -10.69 -6.49 -2.97
CA ALA A 290 -11.57 -7.39 -3.71
C ALA A 290 -13.05 -6.94 -3.67
N GLY A 291 -13.33 -5.78 -3.05
CA GLY A 291 -14.65 -5.20 -2.91
C GLY A 291 -15.52 -5.86 -1.85
N ASN A 292 -14.97 -6.72 -0.99
CA ASN A 292 -15.70 -7.17 0.19
C ASN A 292 -15.75 -6.00 1.17
N SER A 293 -16.94 -5.73 1.68
CA SER A 293 -17.18 -4.63 2.62
C SER A 293 -17.43 -5.17 4.01
N LEU A 294 -17.27 -4.34 5.05
CA LEU A 294 -17.70 -4.69 6.42
C LEU A 294 -19.18 -5.09 6.52
N ALA A 295 -19.99 -4.66 5.55
CA ALA A 295 -21.39 -5.04 5.39
C ALA A 295 -21.58 -6.45 4.82
N ARG A 296 -20.82 -6.82 3.79
CA ARG A 296 -21.04 -8.06 3.02
C ARG A 296 -19.89 -8.43 2.09
N PRO A 297 -19.76 -9.73 1.73
CA PRO A 297 -18.89 -10.17 0.64
C PRO A 297 -19.29 -9.55 -0.70
N PHE A 298 -18.31 -9.34 -1.59
CA PHE A 298 -18.56 -8.87 -2.96
C PHE A 298 -19.36 -9.90 -3.77
N ASN A 299 -18.91 -11.16 -3.71
CA ASN A 299 -19.50 -12.32 -4.37
C ASN A 299 -20.42 -13.09 -3.43
N LEU A 300 -21.45 -12.41 -2.92
CA LEU A 300 -22.49 -13.07 -2.12
C LEU A 300 -23.52 -13.74 -3.03
N ASP A 301 -23.62 -15.07 -2.94
CA ASP A 301 -24.74 -15.82 -3.49
C ASP A 301 -25.92 -15.80 -2.49
N LEU A 302 -26.96 -15.04 -2.84
CA LEU A 302 -28.16 -14.87 -2.02
C LEU A 302 -29.05 -16.12 -2.03
N GLU A 303 -28.98 -16.97 -3.07
CA GLU A 303 -29.74 -18.22 -3.11
C GLU A 303 -29.13 -19.24 -2.16
N ALA A 304 -27.79 -19.32 -2.14
CA ALA A 304 -27.07 -20.16 -1.19
C ALA A 304 -27.11 -19.63 0.25
N ARG A 305 -27.31 -18.31 0.43
CA ARG A 305 -27.35 -17.65 1.75
C ARG A 305 -28.55 -16.71 1.91
N PRO A 306 -29.79 -17.25 1.89
CA PRO A 306 -31.02 -16.44 1.91
C PRO A 306 -31.25 -15.69 3.23
N HIS A 307 -30.50 -16.06 4.28
CA HIS A 307 -30.57 -15.44 5.61
C HIS A 307 -29.34 -14.59 5.94
N PHE A 308 -28.49 -14.28 4.95
CA PHE A 308 -27.36 -13.38 5.18
C PHE A 308 -27.87 -12.02 5.65
N LYS A 309 -27.32 -11.53 6.76
CA LYS A 309 -27.66 -10.22 7.31
C LYS A 309 -26.48 -9.28 7.09
N GLU A 310 -26.72 -8.27 6.27
CA GLU A 310 -25.74 -7.21 6.06
C GLU A 310 -25.56 -6.39 7.34
N ARG A 311 -24.31 -6.01 7.64
CA ARG A 311 -24.06 -5.05 8.72
C ARG A 311 -24.54 -3.67 8.27
N THR A 312 -25.44 -3.07 9.04
CA THR A 312 -25.90 -1.68 8.81
C THR A 312 -25.24 -0.68 9.76
N GLU A 313 -24.72 -1.16 10.89
CA GLU A 313 -24.16 -0.32 11.94
C GLU A 313 -22.63 -0.16 11.82
N PRO A 314 -22.08 1.04 12.05
CA PRO A 314 -20.64 1.25 12.07
C PRO A 314 -19.93 0.44 13.16
N VAL A 315 -18.70 0.03 12.87
CA VAL A 315 -17.80 -0.58 13.88
C VAL A 315 -17.07 0.53 14.61
N LYS A 316 -16.96 0.41 15.93
CA LYS A 316 -16.29 1.41 16.78
C LYS A 316 -15.15 0.75 17.55
N LEU A 317 -13.91 1.10 17.22
CA LEU A 317 -12.72 0.59 17.91
C LEU A 317 -12.24 1.67 18.90
N PRO A 318 -12.32 1.45 20.23
CA PRO A 318 -11.83 2.41 21.21
C PRO A 318 -10.30 2.41 21.26
N PHE A 319 -9.70 3.57 21.50
CA PHE A 319 -8.27 3.70 21.77
C PHE A 319 -7.98 4.91 22.67
N GLU A 320 -6.81 4.92 23.27
CA GLU A 320 -6.36 5.98 24.17
C GLU A 320 -4.98 6.46 23.75
N VAL A 321 -4.84 7.77 23.58
CA VAL A 321 -3.56 8.41 23.32
C VAL A 321 -3.00 8.87 24.68
N PRO A 322 -1.83 8.36 25.11
CA PRO A 322 -1.23 8.76 26.36
C PRO A 322 -0.70 10.21 26.29
N ALA A 323 -0.54 10.85 27.46
CA ALA A 323 0.22 12.10 27.55
C ALA A 323 1.69 11.86 27.21
N ALA A 324 2.36 12.89 26.68
CA ALA A 324 3.81 12.88 26.62
C ALA A 324 4.35 13.00 28.04
N ASP A 325 5.34 12.17 28.38
CA ASP A 325 6.12 12.27 29.62
C ASP A 325 7.02 13.53 29.62
#